data_AF-A0A7V3I2K4-F1
#
_entry.id   AF-A0A7V3I2K4-F1
#
_cell.length_a   1.000
_cell.length_b   1.000
_cell.length_c   1.000
_cell.angle_alpha   90.00
_cell.angle_beta   90.00
_cell.angle_gamma   90.00
#
_symmetry.space_group_name_H-M   'P 1'
#
loop_
_entity.id
_entity.type
_entity.pdbx_description
1 polymer ?
#
loop_
_entity_poly.entity_id
_entity_poly.type
_entity_poly.pdbx_seq_one_letter_code
_entity_poly.pdbx_strand_id
1 'polypeptide(L)'
;MRSHGWAGNAPASDEEAIERILNAADAIIDERGSAMRIADVARVLGVTRQTVYRYFPGTQALLVASAMRSADGFLDRSAAHLEGITDPVVAVTEG
;
A
#
# COMPACT_ATOMS: atom_id res chain seq x y z
N MET A 1 11.35 -11.22 27.22
CA MET A 1 12.08 -10.74 26.04
C MET A 1 11.31 -9.54 25.51
N ARG A 2 11.81 -8.31 25.66
CA ARG A 2 11.14 -7.12 25.11
C ARG A 2 11.36 -7.16 23.59
N SER A 3 10.33 -7.53 22.81
CA SER A 3 10.39 -7.40 21.36
C SER A 3 10.68 -5.93 21.06
N HIS A 4 11.84 -5.63 20.50
CA HIS A 4 12.11 -4.30 19.99
C HIS A 4 11.15 -4.13 18.80
N GLY A 5 10.12 -3.31 18.98
CA GLY A 5 9.09 -3.12 17.96
C GLY A 5 9.71 -2.73 16.62
N TRP A 6 9.02 -3.04 15.52
CA TRP A 6 9.51 -2.82 14.16
C TRP A 6 10.76 -3.63 13.83
N ALA A 7 10.85 -4.85 14.38
CA ALA A 7 12.00 -5.74 14.22
C ALA A 7 13.37 -5.09 14.56
N GLY A 8 13.38 -4.07 15.42
CA GLY A 8 14.58 -3.32 15.80
C GLY A 8 14.92 -2.12 14.92
N ASN A 9 14.16 -1.84 13.86
CA ASN A 9 14.32 -0.68 12.99
C ASN A 9 13.06 0.18 13.01
N ALA A 10 12.90 1.01 14.04
CA ALA A 10 11.75 1.90 14.16
C ALA A 10 11.72 2.93 13.01
N PRO A 11 10.53 3.25 12.47
CA PRO A 11 10.39 4.31 11.46
C PRO A 11 10.76 5.68 12.06
N ALA A 12 11.35 6.53 11.24
CA ALA A 12 11.74 7.89 11.59
C ALA A 12 10.55 8.86 11.67
N SER A 13 9.42 8.52 11.05
CA SER A 13 8.20 9.31 11.05
C SER A 13 6.93 8.45 11.03
N ASP A 14 5.79 9.06 11.32
CA ASP A 14 4.49 8.41 11.17
C ASP A 14 4.16 8.11 9.69
N GLU A 15 4.63 8.95 8.77
CA GLU A 15 4.47 8.73 7.33
C GLU A 15 5.23 7.48 6.88
N GLU A 16 6.49 7.31 7.30
CA GLU A 16 7.25 6.10 7.03
C GLU A 16 6.59 4.86 7.68
N ALA A 17 6.02 5.02 8.88
CA ALA A 17 5.27 3.94 9.52
C ALA A 17 4.05 3.52 8.70
N ILE A 18 3.29 4.49 8.18
CA ILE A 18 2.13 4.28 7.31
C ILE A 18 2.56 3.57 6.03
N GLU A 19 3.60 4.04 5.36
CA GLU A 19 4.12 3.42 4.13
C GLU A 19 4.54 1.96 4.36
N ARG A 20 5.28 1.68 5.43
CA ARG A 20 5.69 0.32 5.79
C ARG A 20 4.47 -0.58 6.07
N ILE A 21 3.44 -0.06 6.73
CA ILE A 21 2.18 -0.78 6.97
C ILE A 21 1.46 -1.08 5.65
N LEU A 22 1.33 -0.10 4.76
CA LEU A 22 0.67 -0.27 3.46
C LEU A 22 1.45 -1.25 2.59
N ASN A 23 2.78 -1.15 2.51
CA ASN A 23 3.62 -2.10 1.77
C ASN A 23 3.44 -3.55 2.25
N ALA A 24 3.40 -3.76 3.58
CA ALA A 24 3.17 -5.08 4.14
C ALA A 24 1.74 -5.58 3.87
N ALA A 25 0.75 -4.69 3.90
CA ALA A 25 -0.64 -5.01 3.56
C ALA A 25 -0.77 -5.43 2.09
N ASP A 26 -0.21 -4.64 1.17
CA ASP A 26 -0.23 -4.89 -0.27
C ASP A 26 0.35 -6.29 -0.57
N ALA A 27 1.52 -6.62 -0.01
CA ALA A 27 2.13 -7.95 -0.17
C ALA A 27 1.24 -9.10 0.33
N ILE A 28 0.53 -8.92 1.44
CA ILE A 28 -0.38 -9.94 1.97
C ILE A 28 -1.66 -10.05 1.11
N ILE A 29 -2.16 -8.92 0.60
CA ILE A 29 -3.33 -8.87 -0.28
C ILE A 29 -3.03 -9.55 -1.61
N ASP A 30 -1.83 -9.36 -2.18
CA ASP A 30 -1.41 -10.05 -3.40
C ASP A 30 -1.43 -11.58 -3.23
N GLU A 31 -1.09 -12.08 -2.03
CA GLU A 31 -1.12 -13.52 -1.74
C GLU A 31 -2.52 -14.06 -1.38
N ARG A 32 -3.36 -13.28 -0.69
CA ARG A 32 -4.55 -13.79 0.02
C ARG A 32 -5.84 -13.02 -0.24
N GLY A 33 -5.77 -11.94 -1.01
CA GLY A 33 -6.88 -11.02 -1.26
C GLY A 33 -7.46 -10.43 0.03
N SER A 34 -8.79 -10.32 0.08
CA SER A 34 -9.54 -9.73 1.18
C SER A 34 -9.47 -10.51 2.51
N ALA A 35 -8.88 -11.71 2.52
CA ALA A 35 -8.67 -12.50 3.73
C ALA A 35 -7.54 -11.96 4.64
N MET A 36 -6.85 -10.88 4.24
CA MET A 36 -5.86 -10.18 5.04
C MET A 36 -6.39 -9.81 6.43
N ARG A 37 -5.54 -9.92 7.47
CA ARG A 37 -5.84 -9.46 8.83
C ARG A 37 -4.75 -8.53 9.36
N ILE A 38 -5.13 -7.59 10.23
CA ILE A 38 -4.20 -6.73 10.99
C ILE A 38 -3.12 -7.55 11.71
N ALA A 39 -3.46 -8.75 12.19
CA ALA A 39 -2.51 -9.64 12.85
C ALA A 39 -1.38 -10.12 11.92
N ASP A 40 -1.67 -10.31 10.62
CA ASP A 40 -0.67 -10.72 9.64
C ASP A 40 0.32 -9.58 9.39
N VAL A 41 -0.19 -8.36 9.18
CA VAL A 41 0.62 -7.15 9.01
C VAL A 41 1.52 -6.89 10.21
N ALA A 42 0.95 -6.94 11.43
CA ALA A 42 1.70 -6.76 12.66
C ALA A 42 2.84 -7.79 12.81
N ARG A 43 2.58 -9.04 12.43
CA ARG A 43 3.57 -10.12 12.44
C ARG A 43 4.68 -9.88 11.42
N VAL A 44 4.35 -9.50 10.19
CA VAL A 44 5.33 -9.18 9.14
C VAL A 44 6.27 -8.06 9.57
N LEU A 45 5.74 -7.03 10.23
CA LEU A 45 6.52 -5.87 10.67
C LEU A 45 7.21 -6.06 12.03
N GLY A 46 6.97 -7.17 12.73
CA GLY A 46 7.50 -7.36 14.09
C GLY A 46 6.98 -6.32 15.09
N VAL A 47 5.71 -5.93 14.98
CA VAL A 47 5.04 -4.98 15.88
C VAL A 47 3.82 -5.62 16.55
N THR A 48 3.24 -4.93 17.54
CA THR A 48 1.96 -5.34 18.13
C THR A 48 0.79 -4.96 17.23
N ARG A 49 -0.36 -5.62 17.39
CA ARG A 49 -1.60 -5.17 16.73
C ARG A 49 -1.97 -3.73 17.12
N GLN A 50 -1.72 -3.35 18.38
CA GLN A 50 -1.99 -2.00 18.88
C GLN A 50 -1.21 -0.92 18.10
N THR A 51 0.04 -1.24 17.71
CA THR A 51 0.85 -0.35 16.86
C THR A 51 0.19 -0.13 15.50
N VAL A 52 -0.37 -1.16 14.88
CA VAL A 52 -1.10 -1.03 13.60
C VAL A 52 -2.42 -0.29 13.81
N TYR A 53 -3.16 -0.61 14.88
CA TYR A 53 -4.43 0.06 15.22
C TYR A 53 -4.30 1.56 15.44
N ARG A 54 -3.14 2.04 15.89
CA ARG A 54 -2.84 3.48 16.02
C ARG A 54 -3.00 4.21 14.68
N TYR A 55 -2.64 3.57 13.57
CA TYR A 55 -2.68 4.16 12.24
C TYR A 55 -3.94 3.77 11.46
N PHE A 56 -4.39 2.53 11.61
CA PHE A 56 -5.54 1.99 10.89
C PHE A 56 -6.51 1.34 11.88
N PRO A 57 -7.70 1.92 12.11
CA PRO A 57 -8.63 1.46 13.15
C PRO A 57 -9.27 0.09 12.86
N GLY A 58 -8.94 -0.56 11.74
CA GLY A 58 -9.36 -1.92 11.43
C GLY A 58 -8.91 -2.38 10.05
N THR A 59 -9.16 -3.67 9.76
CA THR A 59 -8.80 -4.28 8.47
C THR A 59 -9.44 -3.55 7.29
N GLN A 60 -10.71 -3.14 7.40
CA GLN A 60 -11.40 -2.43 6.32
C GLN A 60 -10.73 -1.09 6.00
N ALA A 61 -10.34 -0.31 7.02
CA ALA A 61 -9.64 0.95 6.81
C ALA A 61 -8.29 0.72 6.09
N LEU A 62 -7.56 -0.34 6.45
CA LEU A 62 -6.30 -0.68 5.81
C LEU A 62 -6.50 -1.16 4.35
N LEU A 63 -7.53 -1.97 4.09
CA LEU A 63 -7.88 -2.41 2.73
C LEU A 63 -8.25 -1.23 1.83
N VAL A 64 -9.08 -0.30 2.33
CA VAL A 64 -9.47 0.89 1.58
C VAL A 64 -8.26 1.77 1.28
N ALA A 65 -7.38 2.00 2.26
CA ALA A 65 -6.18 2.81 2.07
C ALA A 65 -5.22 2.18 1.04
N SER A 66 -5.01 0.87 1.12
CA SER A 66 -4.22 0.09 0.13
C SER A 66 -4.82 0.19 -1.28
N ALA A 67 -6.15 0.07 -1.40
CA ALA A 67 -6.85 0.21 -2.67
C ALA A 67 -6.73 1.63 -3.26
N MET A 68 -6.89 2.68 -2.44
CA MET A 68 -6.72 4.07 -2.88
C MET A 68 -5.30 4.34 -3.37
N ARG A 69 -4.29 3.93 -2.59
CA ARG A 69 -2.87 4.05 -2.99
C ARG A 69 -2.58 3.35 -4.32
N SER A 70 -3.14 2.15 -4.51
CA SER A 70 -2.97 1.38 -5.74
C SER A 70 -3.63 2.09 -6.93
N ALA A 71 -4.80 2.70 -6.72
CA ALA A 71 -5.50 3.48 -7.75
C ALA A 71 -4.73 4.76 -8.12
N ASP A 72 -4.22 5.51 -7.14
CA ASP A 72 -3.41 6.70 -7.38
C ASP A 72 -2.16 6.35 -8.20
N GLY A 73 -1.42 5.31 -7.79
CA GLY A 73 -0.25 4.87 -8.55
C GLY A 73 -0.57 4.34 -9.96
N PHE A 74 -1.77 3.80 -10.19
CA PHE A 74 -2.23 3.41 -11.53
C PHE A 74 -2.53 4.62 -12.40
N LEU A 75 -3.17 5.65 -11.85
CA LEU A 75 -3.44 6.91 -12.55
C LEU A 75 -2.15 7.64 -12.92
N ASP A 76 -1.17 7.70 -12.01
CA ASP A 76 0.14 8.30 -12.27
C ASP A 76 0.88 7.60 -13.43
N ARG A 77 0.86 6.26 -13.44
CA ARG A 77 1.44 5.48 -14.56
C ARG A 77 0.71 5.71 -15.87
N SER A 78 -0.62 5.84 -15.82
CA SER A 78 -1.45 6.10 -17.01
C SER A 78 -1.17 7.50 -17.57
N ALA A 79 -1.07 8.52 -16.70
CA ALA A 79 -0.71 9.88 -17.08
C ALA A 79 0.71 9.94 -17.68
N ALA A 80 1.70 9.29 -17.06
CA ALA A 80 3.06 9.21 -17.59
C ALA A 80 3.14 8.50 -18.96
N HIS A 81 2.29 7.50 -19.20
CA HIS A 81 2.21 6.85 -20.51
C HIS A 81 1.57 7.75 -21.59
N LEU A 82 0.60 8.57 -21.20
CA LEU A 82 -0.07 9.54 -22.10
C LEU A 82 0.78 10.78 -22.39
N GLU A 83 1.67 11.20 -21.49
CA GLU A 83 2.62 12.31 -21.73
C GLU A 83 3.58 12.05 -22.90
N GLY A 84 3.75 10.78 -23.31
CA GLY A 84 4.49 10.40 -24.52
C GLY A 84 3.64 10.31 -25.79
N ILE A 85 2.30 10.38 -25.69
CA ILE A 85 1.37 10.36 -26.82
C ILE A 85 0.99 11.81 -27.14
N THR A 86 1.94 12.55 -27.69
CA THR A 86 1.71 13.86 -28.35
C THR A 86 1.86 13.72 -29.86
N ASP A 87 1.21 12.71 -30.44
CA ASP A 87 0.88 12.71 -31.86
C ASP A 87 -0.62 12.40 -32.07
N PRO A 88 -1.47 13.42 -32.19
CA PRO A 88 -2.90 13.25 -32.46
C PRO A 88 -3.25 12.78 -33.88
N VAL A 89 -2.28 12.44 -34.75
CA VAL A 89 -2.55 12.14 -36.18
C VAL A 89 -2.56 10.63 -36.53
N VAL A 90 -2.13 9.72 -35.67
CA VAL A 90 -2.09 8.28 -36.04
C VAL A 90 -3.39 7.51 -35.72
N ALA A 91 -4.36 8.10 -35.02
CA ALA A 91 -5.61 7.42 -34.65
C ALA A 91 -6.81 7.70 -35.58
N VAL A 92 -6.60 8.30 -36.76
CA VAL A 92 -7.67 8.47 -37.78
C VAL A 92 -7.14 8.06 -39.14
N THR A 93 -6.95 6.76 -39.36
CA THR A 93 -7.11 6.14 -40.68
C THR A 93 -7.50 4.67 -40.53
N GLU A 94 -8.67 4.38 -41.11
CA GLU A 94 -9.15 3.09 -41.62
C GLU A 94 -9.80 2.10 -40.64
N GLY A 95 -11.14 2.12 -40.74
CA GLY A 95 -12.10 1.11 -40.29
C GLY A 95 -13.52 1.60 -40.55
#